data_AF-A0A4V3A0A8-F1
#
_entry.id   AF-A0A4V3A0A8-F1
#
_cell.length_a   1.000
_cell.length_b   1.000
_cell.length_c   1.000
_cell.angle_alpha   90.00
_cell.angle_beta   90.00
_cell.angle_gamma   90.00
#
_symmetry.space_group_name_H-M   'P 1'
#
loop_
_entity.id
_entity.type
_entity.pdbx_description
1 polymer ?
#
loop_
_entity_poly.entity_id
_entity_poly.type
_entity_poly.pdbx_seq_one_letter_code
_entity_poly.pdbx_strand_id
1 'polypeptide(L)'
;MDRPKIDLEKIERDSHSANSYLDDKYGKETMPKREEFRAKALAFYYGEFIKEKRKSQHLTQQELAERIGVKRPYIAKVEKGETDIQLSSFLKVLQGLGLNLTIN
;
A
#
# COMPACT_ATOMS: atom_id res chain seq x y z
N MET A 1 -43.27 -1.32 6.19
CA MET A 1 -42.15 -1.61 7.10
C MET A 1 -41.59 -0.27 7.54
N ASP A 2 -41.61 0.03 8.84
CA ASP A 2 -40.99 1.26 9.34
C ASP A 2 -39.48 1.22 9.16
N ARG A 3 -38.91 2.35 8.74
CA ARG A 3 -37.46 2.49 8.60
C ARG A 3 -36.84 2.45 10.00
N PRO A 4 -35.84 1.60 10.27
CA PRO A 4 -35.16 1.61 11.56
C PRO A 4 -34.58 3.01 11.83
N LYS A 5 -34.85 3.56 13.02
CA LYS A 5 -34.29 4.84 13.46
C LYS A 5 -32.83 4.63 13.85
N ILE A 6 -31.95 5.43 13.27
CA ILE A 6 -30.53 5.46 13.61
C ILE A 6 -30.37 6.19 14.95
N ASP A 7 -29.70 5.55 15.90
CA ASP A 7 -29.31 6.13 17.18
C ASP A 7 -27.96 6.85 17.01
N LEU A 8 -28.01 8.17 16.89
CA LEU A 8 -26.84 9.01 16.65
C LEU A 8 -25.92 9.09 17.89
N GLU A 9 -26.48 9.09 19.10
CA GLU A 9 -25.70 9.14 20.35
C GLU A 9 -24.88 7.86 20.54
N LYS A 10 -25.48 6.71 20.23
CA LYS A 10 -24.76 5.43 20.21
C LYS A 10 -23.63 5.43 19.19
N ILE A 11 -23.86 5.97 18.00
CA ILE A 11 -22.83 6.04 16.96
C ILE A 11 -21.68 6.92 17.42
N GLU A 12 -21.92 8.12 17.95
CA GLU A 12 -20.84 9.00 18.40
C GLU A 12 -20.02 8.40 19.54
N ARG A 13 -20.66 7.72 20.49
CA ARG A 13 -19.96 7.07 21.61
C ARG A 13 -19.13 5.86 21.17
N ASP A 14 -19.69 5.04 20.29
CA ASP A 14 -19.12 3.73 19.96
C ASP A 14 -18.28 3.76 18.67
N SER A 15 -18.28 4.88 17.92
CA SER A 15 -17.49 5.06 16.70
C SER A 15 -16.21 5.83 16.98
N HIS A 16 -15.11 5.09 17.09
CA HIS A 16 -13.78 5.69 17.10
C HIS A 16 -13.35 6.07 15.69
N SER A 17 -12.66 7.20 15.54
CA SER A 17 -12.03 7.55 14.27
C SER A 17 -10.91 6.54 13.94
N ALA A 18 -10.63 6.35 12.66
CA ALA A 18 -9.49 5.52 12.24
C ALA A 18 -8.18 5.98 12.90
N ASN A 19 -7.99 7.29 13.09
CA ASN A 19 -6.84 7.84 13.80
C ASN A 19 -6.85 7.46 15.29
N SER A 20 -8.00 7.54 15.96
CA SER A 20 -8.12 7.15 17.37
C SER A 20 -7.79 5.66 17.58
N TYR A 21 -8.30 4.78 16.72
CA TYR A 21 -7.97 3.35 16.77
C TYR A 21 -6.47 3.10 16.57
N LEU A 22 -5.88 3.82 15.62
CA LEU A 22 -4.48 3.64 15.29
C LEU A 22 -3.54 4.24 16.35
N ASP A 23 -3.92 5.34 16.98
CA ASP A 23 -3.18 5.96 18.09
C ASP A 23 -3.16 5.03 19.31
N ASP A 24 -4.29 4.39 19.62
CA ASP A 24 -4.38 3.38 20.68
C ASP A 24 -3.45 2.18 20.41
N LYS A 25 -3.46 1.67 19.18
CA LYS A 25 -2.72 0.45 18.81
C LYS A 25 -1.23 0.66 18.56
N TYR A 26 -0.86 1.79 17.93
CA TYR A 26 0.48 2.04 17.41
C TYR A 26 1.14 3.30 17.99
N GLY A 27 0.42 4.07 18.80
CA GLY A 27 0.87 5.36 19.32
C GLY A 27 0.60 6.51 18.35
N LYS A 28 0.81 7.73 18.84
CA LYS A 28 0.67 8.96 18.06
C LYS A 28 1.67 9.01 16.90
N GLU A 29 1.39 9.87 15.91
CA GLU A 29 2.20 10.00 14.68
C GLU A 29 3.69 10.23 14.89
N THR A 30 4.08 10.91 15.97
CA THR A 30 5.49 11.19 16.29
C THR A 30 6.22 10.00 16.90
N MET A 31 5.57 8.87 17.14
CA MET A 31 6.18 7.71 17.79
C MET A 31 6.82 6.76 16.76
N PRO A 32 8.01 6.19 17.05
CA PRO A 32 8.70 5.28 16.13
C PRO A 32 7.84 4.07 15.68
N LYS A 33 7.03 3.52 16.59
CA LYS A 33 6.11 2.41 16.28
C LYS A 33 5.05 2.79 15.23
N ARG A 34 4.58 4.05 15.28
CA ARG A 34 3.59 4.58 14.33
C ARG A 34 4.22 4.87 12.98
N GLU A 35 5.45 5.36 12.96
CA GLU A 35 6.26 5.53 11.75
C GLU A 35 6.53 4.19 11.05
N GLU A 36 6.94 3.16 11.80
CA GLU A 36 7.16 1.81 11.27
C GLU A 36 5.88 1.22 10.67
N PHE A 37 4.74 1.39 11.37
CA PHE A 37 3.44 1.00 10.84
C PHE A 37 3.11 1.70 9.52
N ARG A 38 3.34 3.03 9.45
CA ARG A 38 3.11 3.81 8.22
C ARG A 38 4.02 3.34 7.08
N ALA A 39 5.30 3.08 7.35
CA ALA A 39 6.23 2.56 6.35
C ALA A 39 5.76 1.22 5.79
N LYS A 40 5.34 0.28 6.66
CA LYS A 40 4.77 -1.01 6.25
C LYS A 40 3.48 -0.86 5.43
N ALA A 41 2.59 0.05 5.84
CA ALA A 41 1.36 0.33 5.12
C ALA A 41 1.62 0.90 3.71
N LEU A 42 2.61 1.80 3.57
CA LEU A 42 3.04 2.34 2.28
C LEU A 42 3.65 1.26 1.39
N ALA A 43 4.53 0.40 1.94
CA ALA A 43 5.12 -0.71 1.21
C ALA A 43 4.04 -1.67 0.68
N PHE A 44 3.06 -2.00 1.50
CA PHE A 44 1.90 -2.80 1.08
C PHE A 44 1.09 -2.13 -0.02
N TYR A 45 0.75 -0.85 0.16
CA TYR A 45 -0.03 -0.07 -0.82
C TYR A 45 0.64 -0.04 -2.19
N TYR A 46 1.92 0.30 -2.25
CA TYR A 46 2.65 0.37 -3.52
C TYR A 46 2.91 -1.02 -4.13
N GLY A 47 3.10 -2.05 -3.29
CA GLY A 47 3.20 -3.44 -3.74
C GLY A 47 1.92 -3.92 -4.45
N GLU A 48 0.76 -3.69 -3.85
CA GLU A 48 -0.53 -4.01 -4.47
C GLU A 48 -0.79 -3.15 -5.71
N PHE A 49 -0.48 -1.85 -5.69
CA PHE A 49 -0.59 -0.99 -6.87
C PHE A 49 0.22 -1.52 -8.07
N ILE A 50 1.49 -1.90 -7.85
CA ILE A 50 2.36 -2.49 -8.89
C ILE A 50 1.73 -3.77 -9.44
N LYS A 51 1.26 -4.65 -8.55
CA LYS A 51 0.63 -5.93 -8.90
C LYS A 51 -0.65 -5.73 -9.71
N GLU A 52 -1.50 -4.79 -9.32
CA GLU A 52 -2.72 -4.44 -10.04
C GLU A 52 -2.39 -3.91 -11.44
N LYS A 53 -1.45 -2.97 -11.56
CA LYS A 53 -1.03 -2.43 -12.86
C LYS A 53 -0.43 -3.50 -13.75
N ARG A 54 0.43 -4.37 -13.22
CA ARG A 54 0.96 -5.53 -13.95
C ARG A 54 -0.16 -6.42 -14.48
N LYS A 55 -1.12 -6.79 -13.61
CA LYS A 55 -2.25 -7.65 -13.99
C LYS A 55 -3.16 -7.00 -15.03
N SER A 56 -3.38 -5.68 -14.95
CA SER A 56 -4.16 -4.93 -15.95
C SER A 56 -3.54 -4.94 -17.34
N GLN A 57 -2.23 -5.19 -17.43
CA GLN A 57 -1.49 -5.37 -18.68
C GLN A 57 -1.31 -6.85 -19.07
N HIS A 58 -1.97 -7.77 -18.37
CA HIS A 58 -1.89 -9.22 -18.58
C HIS A 58 -0.47 -9.81 -18.45
N LEU A 59 0.40 -9.19 -17.66
CA LEU A 59 1.77 -9.67 -17.46
C LEU A 59 1.88 -10.60 -16.25
N THR A 60 2.71 -11.62 -16.37
CA THR A 60 3.23 -12.42 -15.26
C THR A 60 4.35 -11.67 -14.53
N GLN A 61 4.65 -12.09 -13.29
CA GLN A 61 5.79 -11.56 -12.55
C GLN A 61 7.13 -11.81 -13.26
N GLN A 62 7.23 -12.90 -14.03
CA GLN A 62 8.43 -13.24 -14.80
C GLN A 62 8.63 -12.24 -15.94
N GLU A 63 7.58 -11.97 -16.73
CA GLU A 63 7.66 -11.02 -17.85
C GLU A 63 7.96 -9.59 -17.39
N LEU A 64 7.38 -9.14 -16.27
CA LEU A 64 7.75 -7.83 -15.70
C LEU A 64 9.22 -7.82 -15.26
N ALA A 65 9.71 -8.91 -14.66
CA ALA A 65 11.10 -9.01 -14.23
C ALA A 65 12.06 -8.94 -15.42
N GLU A 66 11.74 -9.63 -16.52
CA GLU A 66 12.50 -9.62 -17.77
C GLU A 66 12.55 -8.21 -18.39
N ARG A 67 11.41 -7.50 -18.43
CA ARG A 67 11.34 -6.13 -18.96
C ARG A 67 12.28 -5.16 -18.26
N ILE A 68 12.51 -5.33 -16.97
CA ILE A 68 13.34 -4.41 -16.16
C ILE A 68 14.71 -5.00 -15.79
N GLY A 69 15.05 -6.19 -16.30
CA GLY A 69 16.35 -6.82 -16.09
C GLY A 69 16.61 -7.31 -14.67
N VAL A 70 15.59 -7.83 -13.97
CA VAL A 70 15.71 -8.37 -12.60
C VAL A 70 15.22 -9.81 -12.53
N LYS A 71 15.44 -10.49 -11.39
CA LYS A 71 14.94 -11.85 -11.16
C LYS A 71 13.48 -11.81 -10.69
N ARG A 72 12.64 -12.76 -11.13
CA ARG A 72 11.23 -12.88 -10.68
C ARG A 72 11.03 -12.82 -9.15
N PRO A 73 11.86 -13.45 -8.29
CA PRO A 73 11.69 -13.33 -6.83
C PRO A 73 11.76 -11.89 -6.31
N TYR A 74 12.48 -11.00 -6.99
CA TYR A 74 12.50 -9.58 -6.65
C TYR A 74 11.13 -8.95 -6.86
N ILE A 75 10.50 -9.14 -8.03
CA ILE A 75 9.12 -8.66 -8.29
C ILE A 75 8.15 -9.23 -7.26
N ALA A 76 8.27 -10.52 -6.93
CA ALA A 76 7.40 -11.16 -5.93
C ALA A 76 7.53 -10.50 -4.54
N LYS A 77 8.75 -10.15 -4.10
CA LYS A 77 8.96 -9.46 -2.82
C LYS A 77 8.43 -8.03 -2.84
N VAL A 78 8.64 -7.31 -3.94
CA VAL A 78 8.13 -5.93 -4.13
C VAL A 78 6.61 -5.92 -4.07
N GLU A 79 5.93 -6.81 -4.80
CA GLU A 79 4.47 -6.87 -4.81
C GLU A 79 3.85 -7.26 -3.48
N LYS A 80 4.60 -7.94 -2.61
CA LYS A 80 4.17 -8.29 -1.25
C LYS A 80 4.50 -7.22 -0.20
N GLY A 81 5.25 -6.19 -0.57
CA GLY A 81 5.77 -5.21 0.39
C GLY A 81 6.78 -5.80 1.39
N GLU A 82 7.40 -6.94 1.06
CA GLU A 82 8.35 -7.66 1.94
C GLU A 82 9.78 -7.14 1.84
N THR A 83 10.04 -6.12 1.02
CA THR A 83 11.35 -5.50 0.84
C THR A 83 11.23 -4.01 0.92
N ASP A 84 12.20 -3.38 1.57
CA ASP A 84 12.45 -1.96 1.36
C ASP A 84 12.98 -1.78 -0.06
N ILE A 85 12.25 -1.03 -0.89
CA ILE A 85 12.58 -0.82 -2.29
C ILE A 85 13.30 0.52 -2.43
N GLN A 86 14.53 0.46 -2.95
CA GLN A 86 15.24 1.69 -3.31
C GLN A 86 14.46 2.44 -4.39
N LEU A 87 14.41 3.77 -4.27
CA LEU A 87 13.70 4.64 -5.22
C LEU A 87 14.09 4.36 -6.67
N SER A 88 15.38 4.16 -6.96
CA SER A 88 15.87 3.82 -8.31
C SER A 88 15.23 2.55 -8.87
N SER A 89 15.06 1.52 -8.03
CA SER A 89 14.44 0.27 -8.42
C SER A 89 12.92 0.39 -8.54
N PHE A 90 12.29 1.20 -7.69
CA PHE A 90 10.87 1.54 -7.82
C PHE A 90 10.59 2.23 -9.16
N LEU A 91 11.41 3.21 -9.54
CA LEU A 91 11.31 3.89 -10.83
C LEU A 91 11.49 2.93 -12.01
N LYS A 92 12.41 1.96 -11.93
CA LYS A 92 12.56 0.91 -12.96
C LYS A 92 11.28 0.07 -13.10
N VAL A 93 10.66 -0.31 -11.98
CA VAL A 93 9.39 -1.05 -12.01
C VAL A 93 8.29 -0.22 -12.67
N LEU A 94 8.16 1.06 -12.31
CA LEU A 94 7.19 1.96 -12.94
C LEU A 94 7.43 2.09 -14.44
N GLN A 95 8.68 2.28 -14.86
CA GLN A 95 9.05 2.34 -16.29
C GLN A 95 8.71 1.05 -17.03
N GLY A 96 8.97 -0.12 -16.43
CA GLY A 96 8.58 -1.43 -17.01
C GLY A 96 7.07 -1.62 -17.18
N LEU A 97 6.28 -0.86 -16.41
CA LEU A 97 4.82 -0.77 -16.51
C LEU A 97 4.34 0.41 -17.35
N GLY A 98 5.24 1.21 -17.94
CA GLY A 98 4.89 2.40 -18.74
C GLY A 98 4.30 3.56 -17.90
N LEU A 99 4.66 3.64 -16.62
CA LEU A 99 4.23 4.68 -15.69
C LEU A 99 5.36 5.68 -15.43
N ASN A 100 4.98 6.94 -15.17
CA ASN A 100 5.90 8.01 -14.78
C ASN A 100 5.54 8.51 -13.39
N LEU A 101 6.57 8.84 -12.59
CA LEU A 101 6.40 9.54 -11.33
C LEU A 101 6.51 11.05 -11.59
N THR A 102 5.50 11.81 -11.17
CA THR A 102 5.51 13.29 -11.21
C THR A 102 5.56 13.83 -9.79
N ILE A 103 6.44 14.80 -9.55
CA ILE A 103 6.51 15.56 -8.30
C ILE A 103 5.93 16.94 -8.61
N ASN A 104 4.79 17.26 -7.99
CA ASN A 104 4.12 18.55 -8.11
C ASN A 104 4.36 19.40 -6.87
#